data_AF-A0A538P0S0-F1
#
_entry.id   AF-A0A538P0S0-F1
#
_cell.length_a   1.000
_cell.length_b   1.000
_cell.length_c   1.000
_cell.angle_alpha   90.00
_cell.angle_beta   90.00
_cell.angle_gamma   90.00
#
_symmetry.space_group_name_H-M   'P 1'
#
loop_
_entity.id
_entity.type
_entity.pdbx_description
1 polymer ?
#
loop_
_entity_poly.entity_id
_entity_poly.type
_entity_poly.pdbx_seq_one_letter_code
_entity_poly.pdbx_strand_id
1 'polypeptide(L)'
;MNSCVGNRQPARLLAGCALLLLAGQIVEAADADWRTAPGCRWSELAVAKTGKTGFTLLGSATTAITFSNLLADEHSLTNRNLLSGSGVAAGDIDGDGLVDLYFCGLDNHNALYRNLGNWRFEDITASAGVACSNQYSTAAVLADIDGDGDLDLLVDSLGGGTRIFANEGRGHFQEITDRAGVRSRTGSMSMALADVDGDGTLDLYVANFRADTIRDEPTTKFHGEMINGHAVITTIND
;
A
#
# COMPACT_ATOMS: atom_id res chain seq x y z
N MET A 1 -16.02 -41.24 -16.34
CA MET A 1 -15.28 -41.15 -17.61
C MET A 1 -13.81 -41.19 -17.28
N ASN A 2 -13.15 -42.31 -17.58
CA ASN A 2 -11.73 -42.52 -17.38
C ASN A 2 -10.96 -41.98 -18.60
N SER A 3 -9.80 -41.35 -18.40
CA SER A 3 -8.77 -41.30 -19.43
C SER A 3 -7.39 -41.57 -18.83
N CYS A 4 -6.71 -42.52 -19.46
CA CYS A 4 -5.46 -43.14 -19.08
C CYS A 4 -4.23 -42.29 -19.42
N VAL A 5 -3.18 -42.49 -18.62
CA VAL A 5 -1.81 -42.03 -18.85
C VAL A 5 -1.15 -42.89 -19.94
N GLY A 6 -0.54 -42.23 -20.93
CA GLY A 6 0.24 -42.86 -22.00
C GLY A 6 1.74 -42.87 -21.67
N ASN A 7 2.31 -44.08 -21.64
CA ASN A 7 3.72 -44.37 -21.40
C ASN A 7 4.56 -44.13 -22.68
N ARG A 8 5.67 -43.38 -22.61
CA ARG A 8 6.67 -43.30 -23.71
C ARG A 8 8.06 -43.68 -23.17
N GLN A 9 8.70 -44.65 -23.82
CA GLN A 9 10.08 -45.07 -23.56
C GLN A 9 11.12 -44.04 -24.04
N PRO A 10 12.31 -43.94 -23.43
CA PRO A 10 13.33 -42.97 -23.83
C PRO A 10 14.29 -43.52 -24.90
N ALA A 11 14.63 -42.68 -25.88
CA ALA A 11 15.74 -42.89 -26.80
C ALA A 11 17.06 -42.44 -26.15
N ARG A 12 18.10 -43.27 -26.27
CA ARG A 12 19.46 -43.01 -25.78
C ARG A 12 20.22 -42.12 -26.77
N LEU A 13 20.68 -40.95 -26.32
CA LEU A 13 21.83 -40.25 -26.90
C LEU A 13 22.84 -39.98 -25.78
N LEU A 14 24.08 -40.43 -25.99
CA LEU A 14 25.23 -40.19 -25.13
C LEU A 14 25.76 -38.77 -25.38
N ALA A 15 25.65 -37.89 -24.39
CA ALA A 15 26.41 -36.66 -24.31
C ALA A 15 26.88 -36.50 -22.86
N GLY A 16 28.20 -36.56 -22.67
CA GLY A 16 28.83 -36.39 -21.36
C GLY A 16 28.73 -34.94 -20.91
N CYS A 17 27.98 -34.69 -19.85
CA CYS A 17 28.09 -33.49 -19.04
C CYS A 17 28.36 -33.94 -17.60
N ALA A 18 29.46 -33.46 -17.04
CA ALA A 18 29.78 -33.63 -15.63
C ALA A 18 28.67 -32.98 -14.80
N LEU A 19 27.84 -33.80 -14.17
CA LEU A 19 26.81 -33.35 -13.25
C LEU A 19 27.50 -33.00 -11.93
N LEU A 20 27.68 -31.71 -11.64
CA LEU A 20 27.94 -31.25 -10.28
C LEU A 20 26.70 -31.61 -9.45
N LEU A 21 26.82 -32.66 -8.64
CA LEU A 21 25.85 -33.00 -7.60
C LEU A 21 25.94 -31.91 -6.50
N LEU A 22 25.25 -30.79 -6.70
CA LEU A 22 24.77 -30.00 -5.57
C LEU A 22 23.72 -30.87 -4.88
N ALA A 23 24.13 -31.50 -3.77
CA ALA A 23 23.19 -32.05 -2.80
C ALA A 23 22.44 -30.89 -2.16
N GLY A 24 21.48 -30.32 -2.88
CA GLY A 24 20.44 -29.51 -2.27
C GLY A 24 19.67 -30.42 -1.35
N GLN A 25 19.76 -30.17 -0.04
CA GLN A 25 18.83 -30.79 0.90
C GLN A 25 17.43 -30.35 0.48
N ILE A 26 16.67 -31.27 -0.12
CA ILE A 26 15.23 -31.13 -0.18
C ILE A 26 14.79 -31.24 1.28
N VAL A 27 14.55 -30.08 1.90
CA VAL A 27 13.81 -30.04 3.16
C VAL A 27 12.38 -30.37 2.74
N GLU A 28 11.99 -31.64 2.87
CA GLU A 28 10.57 -31.99 2.87
C GLU A 28 9.93 -31.15 3.97
N ALA A 29 9.02 -30.26 3.57
CA ALA A 29 8.19 -29.56 4.54
C ALA A 29 7.46 -30.65 5.33
N ALA A 30 7.77 -30.76 6.62
CA ALA A 30 7.09 -31.70 7.50
C ALA A 30 5.59 -31.46 7.37
N ASP A 31 4.84 -32.53 7.07
CA ASP A 31 3.40 -32.47 6.95
C ASP A 31 2.84 -31.84 8.24
N ALA A 32 2.18 -30.69 8.13
CA ALA A 32 1.67 -29.99 9.29
C ALA A 32 0.62 -30.88 9.98
N ASP A 33 0.62 -30.90 11.32
CA ASP A 33 -0.27 -31.76 12.11
C ASP A 33 -1.70 -31.18 12.10
N TRP A 34 -2.39 -31.37 10.98
CA TRP A 34 -3.70 -30.78 10.70
C TRP A 34 -4.78 -31.41 11.57
N ARG A 35 -5.45 -30.58 12.36
CA ARG A 35 -6.63 -30.92 13.16
C ARG A 35 -7.89 -30.46 12.43
N THR A 36 -8.92 -31.30 12.41
CA THR A 36 -10.20 -31.01 11.73
C THR A 36 -11.29 -30.67 12.74
N ALA A 37 -12.07 -29.63 12.45
CA ALA A 37 -13.26 -29.22 13.18
C ALA A 37 -14.41 -28.91 12.20
N PRO A 38 -15.68 -28.84 12.64
CA PRO A 38 -16.79 -28.51 11.74
C PRO A 38 -16.55 -27.16 11.02
N GLY A 39 -16.35 -27.21 9.71
CA GLY A 39 -16.15 -26.03 8.86
C GLY A 39 -14.70 -25.53 8.73
N CYS A 40 -13.72 -26.16 9.39
CA CYS A 40 -12.32 -25.77 9.23
C CYS A 40 -11.31 -26.88 9.51
N ARG A 41 -10.08 -26.69 9.02
CA ARG A 41 -8.89 -27.39 9.48
C ARG A 41 -7.89 -26.37 9.99
N TRP A 42 -7.18 -26.71 11.04
CA TRP A 42 -6.17 -25.83 11.63
C TRP A 42 -4.98 -26.68 12.08
N SER A 43 -3.79 -26.09 12.07
CA SER A 43 -2.59 -26.67 12.68
C SER A 43 -2.02 -25.66 13.65
N GLU A 44 -1.51 -26.13 14.78
CA GLU A 44 -0.77 -25.28 15.69
C GLU A 44 0.56 -24.90 15.01
N LEU A 45 0.80 -23.60 14.85
CA LEU A 45 2.07 -23.14 14.29
C LEU A 45 3.14 -23.31 15.36
N ALA A 46 4.11 -24.19 15.11
CA ALA A 46 5.27 -24.35 15.98
C ALA A 46 6.19 -23.12 15.88
N VAL A 47 5.83 -22.06 16.59
CA VAL A 47 6.66 -20.85 16.70
C VAL A 47 7.84 -21.18 17.61
N ALA A 48 9.06 -21.12 17.06
CA ALA A 48 10.26 -21.31 17.84
C ALA A 48 10.32 -20.30 18.99
N LYS A 49 10.26 -20.79 20.24
CA LYS A 49 10.34 -19.94 21.45
C LYS A 49 11.74 -19.39 21.71
N THR A 50 12.72 -19.88 20.96
CA THR A 50 14.15 -19.54 21.04
C THR A 50 14.74 -19.56 19.64
N GLY A 51 15.54 -18.56 19.27
CA GLY A 51 16.15 -18.43 17.95
C GLY A 51 16.29 -16.96 17.55
N LYS A 52 17.06 -16.68 16.48
CA LYS A 52 17.02 -15.35 15.86
C LYS A 52 15.61 -15.15 15.29
N THR A 53 14.98 -14.03 15.60
CA THR A 53 13.78 -13.58 14.91
C THR A 53 14.03 -13.58 13.40
N GLY A 54 13.02 -13.95 12.61
CA GLY A 54 13.11 -13.93 11.13
C GLY A 54 13.35 -12.51 10.57
N PHE A 55 13.17 -11.49 11.40
CA PHE A 55 13.46 -10.10 11.09
C PHE A 55 14.63 -9.57 11.92
N THR A 56 15.46 -8.74 11.29
CA THR A 56 16.51 -7.96 11.96
C THR A 56 16.13 -6.49 11.85
N LEU A 57 16.08 -5.80 12.98
CA LEU A 57 15.87 -4.35 12.99
C LEU A 57 17.09 -3.67 12.36
N LEU A 58 16.86 -2.88 11.31
CA LEU A 58 17.86 -1.98 10.75
C LEU A 58 17.53 -0.55 11.17
N GLY A 59 18.45 0.09 11.87
CA GLY A 59 18.30 1.48 12.28
C GLY A 59 18.64 2.47 11.16
N SER A 60 18.25 3.73 11.34
CA SER A 60 18.56 4.82 10.40
C SER A 60 20.06 5.02 10.15
N ALA A 61 20.94 4.62 11.09
CA ALA A 61 22.38 4.61 10.88
C ALA A 61 22.83 3.65 9.76
N THR A 62 22.06 2.59 9.51
CA THR A 62 22.27 1.65 8.41
C THR A 62 21.49 2.07 7.17
N THR A 63 20.21 2.42 7.36
CA THR A 63 19.29 2.61 6.23
C THR A 63 19.25 4.02 5.68
N ALA A 64 19.66 5.02 6.46
CA ALA A 64 19.41 6.44 6.23
C ALA A 64 17.92 6.84 6.12
N ILE A 65 16.99 5.92 6.37
CA ILE A 65 15.56 6.24 6.50
C ILE A 65 15.33 6.87 7.86
N THR A 66 14.82 8.10 7.86
CA THR A 66 14.56 8.90 9.08
C THR A 66 13.09 9.28 9.23
N PHE A 67 12.25 8.94 8.26
CA PHE A 67 10.84 9.24 8.26
C PHE A 67 10.12 8.70 9.50
N SER A 68 9.18 9.49 10.00
CA SER A 68 8.20 9.09 11.00
C SER A 68 6.88 9.74 10.64
N ASN A 69 5.79 8.97 10.66
CA ASN A 69 4.46 9.53 10.48
C ASN A 69 4.08 10.30 11.74
N LEU A 70 3.87 11.60 11.62
CA LEU A 70 3.56 12.49 12.73
C LEU A 70 2.08 12.86 12.70
N LEU A 71 1.45 12.75 13.86
CA LEU A 71 0.11 13.25 14.11
C LEU A 71 0.13 13.95 15.48
N ALA A 72 -0.17 15.23 15.51
CA ALA A 72 -0.32 16.01 16.72
C ALA A 72 -1.56 15.53 17.49
N ASP A 73 -1.41 15.38 18.81
CA ASP A 73 -2.50 14.94 19.68
C ASP A 73 -3.77 15.77 19.46
N GLU A 74 -3.64 17.10 19.35
CA GLU A 74 -4.76 18.01 19.16
C GLU A 74 -5.54 17.75 17.86
N HIS A 75 -4.84 17.44 16.76
CA HIS A 75 -5.49 17.04 15.49
C HIS A 75 -6.17 15.68 15.60
N SER A 76 -5.62 14.75 16.38
CA SER A 76 -6.27 13.45 16.62
C SER A 76 -7.58 13.57 17.42
N LEU A 77 -7.69 14.63 18.25
CA LEU A 77 -8.89 14.91 19.05
C LEU A 77 -9.98 15.58 18.20
N THR A 78 -9.60 16.41 17.24
CA THR A 78 -10.54 17.11 16.35
C THR A 78 -10.82 16.38 15.05
N ASN A 79 -10.07 15.35 14.68
CA ASN A 79 -10.42 14.43 13.59
C ASN A 79 -9.90 13.02 13.86
N ARG A 80 -10.77 12.18 14.43
CA ARG A 80 -10.40 10.81 14.81
C ARG A 80 -10.11 9.88 13.63
N ASN A 81 -10.49 10.25 12.40
CA ASN A 81 -10.19 9.42 11.23
C ASN A 81 -8.68 9.35 10.96
N LEU A 82 -7.92 10.37 11.38
CA LEU A 82 -6.45 10.42 11.28
C LEU A 82 -5.77 9.29 12.08
N LEU A 83 -6.44 8.71 13.08
CA LEU A 83 -5.95 7.57 13.85
C LEU A 83 -5.95 6.25 13.08
N SER A 84 -6.51 6.22 11.87
CA SER A 84 -6.46 5.04 10.99
C SER A 84 -5.03 4.75 10.49
N GLY A 85 -4.12 5.73 10.60
CA GLY A 85 -2.74 5.65 10.15
C GLY A 85 -2.57 6.05 8.69
N SER A 86 -1.42 5.69 8.13
CA SER A 86 -1.00 6.05 6.78
C SER A 86 -0.36 4.86 6.07
N GLY A 87 -0.34 4.91 4.74
CA GLY A 87 0.19 3.86 3.89
C GLY A 87 1.69 3.94 3.61
N VAL A 88 2.17 2.87 2.98
CA VAL A 88 3.51 2.77 2.39
C VAL A 88 3.34 2.10 1.02
N ALA A 89 4.14 2.51 0.04
CA ALA A 89 4.29 1.82 -1.23
C ALA A 89 5.75 1.41 -1.44
N ALA A 90 5.95 0.33 -2.19
CA ALA A 90 7.28 -0.18 -2.51
C ALA A 90 7.30 -0.60 -3.99
N GLY A 91 8.31 -0.16 -4.73
CA GLY A 91 8.45 -0.40 -6.15
C GLY A 91 9.76 0.16 -6.68
N ASP A 92 10.24 -0.37 -7.80
CA ASP A 92 11.43 0.12 -8.50
C ASP A 92 11.02 1.30 -9.38
N ILE A 93 11.26 2.52 -8.91
CA ILE A 93 10.77 3.76 -9.56
C ILE A 93 11.74 4.32 -10.59
N ASP A 94 12.97 3.82 -10.66
CA ASP A 94 13.99 4.27 -11.61
C ASP A 94 14.55 3.17 -12.52
N GLY A 95 14.05 1.94 -12.39
CA GLY A 95 14.33 0.81 -13.26
C GLY A 95 15.70 0.18 -13.00
N ASP A 96 16.31 0.41 -11.84
CA ASP A 96 17.64 -0.10 -11.50
C ASP A 96 17.63 -1.52 -10.89
N GLY A 97 16.44 -2.08 -10.69
CA GLY A 97 16.20 -3.40 -10.11
C GLY A 97 16.17 -3.41 -8.58
N LEU A 98 16.25 -2.26 -7.93
CA LEU A 98 16.14 -2.11 -6.48
C LEU A 98 14.76 -1.56 -6.11
N VAL A 99 14.21 -2.07 -5.01
CA VAL A 99 12.90 -1.61 -4.53
C VAL A 99 13.07 -0.35 -3.68
N ASP A 100 12.41 0.73 -4.11
CA ASP A 100 12.32 2.01 -3.41
C ASP A 100 11.10 2.04 -2.48
N LEU A 101 11.04 3.05 -1.62
CA LEU A 101 10.00 3.15 -0.59
C LEU A 101 9.36 4.53 -0.56
N TYR A 102 8.03 4.57 -0.64
CA TYR A 102 7.24 5.79 -0.45
C TYR A 102 6.43 5.69 0.84
N PHE A 103 6.51 6.70 1.70
CA PHE A 103 5.81 6.78 2.97
C PHE A 103 4.79 7.91 2.98
N CYS A 104 3.55 7.59 3.34
CA CYS A 104 2.51 8.59 3.56
C CYS A 104 2.65 9.21 4.96
N GLY A 105 2.57 10.54 5.03
CA GLY A 105 2.51 11.33 6.25
C GLY A 105 1.14 11.94 6.50
N LEU A 106 0.90 12.35 7.75
CA LEU A 106 -0.28 13.09 8.16
C LEU A 106 0.07 14.58 8.37
N ASP A 107 0.59 14.95 9.54
CA ASP A 107 0.99 16.34 9.83
C ASP A 107 2.36 16.71 9.24
N ASN A 108 3.08 15.72 8.73
CA ASN A 108 4.29 15.89 7.95
C ASN A 108 4.07 15.52 6.48
N HIS A 109 4.96 16.00 5.61
CA HIS A 109 4.97 15.61 4.20
C HIS A 109 5.26 14.11 4.04
N ASN A 110 4.81 13.56 2.91
CA ASN A 110 5.17 12.21 2.48
C ASN A 110 6.65 12.16 2.09
N ALA A 111 7.27 10.99 2.12
CA ALA A 111 8.69 10.82 1.77
C ALA A 111 8.92 9.70 0.76
N LEU A 112 9.75 9.95 -0.25
CA LEU A 112 10.24 8.97 -1.23
C LEU A 112 11.73 8.70 -0.99
N TYR A 113 12.06 7.45 -0.72
CA TYR A 113 13.41 6.97 -0.50
C TYR A 113 13.86 6.07 -1.64
N ARG A 114 14.85 6.52 -2.40
CA ARG A 114 15.51 5.71 -3.42
C ARG A 114 16.51 4.74 -2.77
N ASN A 115 16.49 3.48 -3.16
CA ASN A 115 17.38 2.45 -2.70
C ASN A 115 18.73 2.57 -3.42
N LEU A 116 19.81 2.62 -2.65
CA LEU A 116 21.19 2.68 -3.17
C LEU A 116 21.88 1.31 -3.09
N GLY A 117 21.14 0.27 -2.75
CA GLY A 117 21.65 -1.06 -2.43
C GLY A 117 22.18 -1.16 -0.99
N ASN A 118 22.47 -2.39 -0.56
CA ASN A 118 23.01 -2.68 0.77
C ASN A 118 22.18 -2.09 1.93
N TRP A 119 20.85 -2.05 1.76
CA TRP A 119 19.89 -1.48 2.70
C TRP A 119 20.03 0.02 2.95
N ARG A 120 20.79 0.76 2.15
CA ARG A 120 20.95 2.20 2.29
C ARG A 120 20.05 2.94 1.30
N PHE A 121 19.43 4.02 1.76
CA PHE A 121 18.50 4.81 0.97
C PHE A 121 18.88 6.28 0.93
N GLU A 122 18.34 7.00 -0.05
CA GLU A 122 18.43 8.45 -0.20
C GLU A 122 17.03 9.05 -0.27
N ASP A 123 16.77 10.08 0.52
CA ASP A 123 15.53 10.85 0.42
C ASP A 123 15.59 11.73 -0.84
N ILE A 124 14.75 11.41 -1.82
CA ILE A 124 14.64 12.14 -3.10
C ILE A 124 13.31 12.88 -3.22
N THR A 125 12.54 13.00 -2.14
CA THR A 125 11.16 13.52 -2.12
C THR A 125 11.02 14.85 -2.84
N ALA A 126 11.91 15.79 -2.55
CA ALA A 126 11.86 17.15 -3.10
C ALA A 126 12.19 17.16 -4.60
N SER A 127 13.21 16.42 -5.03
CA SER A 127 13.60 16.32 -6.45
C SER A 127 12.62 15.51 -7.29
N ALA A 128 11.92 14.57 -6.66
CA ALA A 128 10.90 13.74 -7.29
C ALA A 128 9.54 14.45 -7.41
N GLY A 129 9.28 15.50 -6.62
CA GLY A 129 8.04 16.29 -6.69
C GLY A 129 6.84 15.68 -5.95
N VAL A 130 7.06 14.69 -5.09
CA VAL A 130 6.00 13.84 -4.51
C VAL A 130 5.79 14.06 -3.00
N ALA A 131 6.20 15.21 -2.48
CA ALA A 131 6.09 15.52 -1.04
C ALA A 131 4.64 15.52 -0.53
N CYS A 132 3.66 15.75 -1.40
CA CYS A 132 2.24 15.89 -1.02
C CYS A 132 2.04 16.81 0.21
N SER A 133 2.72 17.96 0.24
CA SER A 133 2.66 18.86 1.40
C SER A 133 1.22 19.29 1.72
N ASN A 134 0.90 19.39 3.01
CA ASN A 134 -0.43 19.76 3.54
C ASN A 134 -1.54 18.75 3.16
N GLN A 135 -1.21 17.46 3.13
CA GLN A 135 -2.14 16.38 2.83
C GLN A 135 -2.06 15.31 3.91
N TYR A 136 -3.22 14.92 4.43
CA TYR A 136 -3.35 13.74 5.28
C TYR A 136 -3.39 12.48 4.41
N SER A 137 -2.22 11.92 4.10
CA SER A 137 -2.13 10.79 3.17
C SER A 137 -2.43 9.48 3.88
N THR A 138 -3.33 8.70 3.30
CA THR A 138 -3.91 7.49 3.91
C THR A 138 -3.41 6.21 3.27
N ALA A 139 -3.19 6.20 1.95
CA ALA A 139 -2.63 5.09 1.20
C ALA A 139 -1.78 5.58 0.03
N ALA A 140 -0.87 4.72 -0.45
CA ALA A 140 -0.15 4.92 -1.69
C ALA A 140 -0.02 3.61 -2.45
N VAL A 141 0.05 3.70 -3.78
CA VAL A 141 0.33 2.58 -4.68
C VAL A 141 1.31 3.04 -5.75
N LEU A 142 2.24 2.16 -6.11
CA LEU A 142 3.09 2.29 -7.29
C LEU A 142 2.61 1.29 -8.35
N ALA A 143 2.27 1.79 -9.55
CA ALA A 143 1.79 0.99 -10.67
C ALA A 143 2.02 1.74 -11.99
N ASP A 144 2.36 1.03 -13.06
CA ASP A 144 2.41 1.57 -14.42
C ASP A 144 0.97 1.74 -14.94
N ILE A 145 0.42 2.97 -14.88
CA ILE A 145 -0.99 3.23 -15.22
C ILE A 145 -1.18 3.78 -16.63
N ASP A 146 -0.11 4.23 -17.29
CA ASP A 146 -0.16 4.71 -18.67
C ASP A 146 0.53 3.77 -19.69
N GLY A 147 1.14 2.69 -19.21
CA GLY A 147 1.69 1.60 -20.01
C GLY A 147 3.07 1.91 -20.60
N ASP A 148 3.80 2.88 -20.04
CA ASP A 148 5.12 3.27 -20.52
C ASP A 148 6.28 2.45 -19.92
N GLY A 149 5.98 1.65 -18.89
CA GLY A 149 6.90 0.77 -18.20
C GLY A 149 7.55 1.35 -16.96
N ASP A 150 7.30 2.62 -16.64
CA ASP A 150 7.72 3.27 -15.39
C ASP A 150 6.59 3.17 -14.35
N LEU A 151 6.94 2.97 -13.07
CA LEU A 151 5.92 2.94 -12.01
C LEU A 151 5.47 4.36 -11.68
N ASP A 152 4.18 4.64 -11.90
CA ASP A 152 3.50 5.86 -11.47
C ASP A 152 3.08 5.76 -10.00
N LEU A 153 2.85 6.92 -9.38
CA LEU A 153 2.49 7.01 -7.97
C LEU A 153 1.06 7.54 -7.80
N LEU A 154 0.23 6.77 -7.08
CA LEU A 154 -1.09 7.19 -6.63
C LEU A 154 -1.07 7.37 -5.11
N VAL A 155 -1.67 8.46 -4.63
CA VAL A 155 -1.70 8.79 -3.20
C VAL A 155 -3.10 9.21 -2.79
N ASP A 156 -3.71 8.41 -1.91
CA ASP A 156 -4.98 8.73 -1.28
C ASP A 156 -4.83 9.74 -0.16
N SER A 157 -5.89 10.50 0.09
CA SER A 157 -5.93 11.45 1.18
C SER A 157 -7.28 11.55 1.87
N LEU A 158 -7.23 11.89 3.15
CA LEU A 158 -8.40 12.25 3.91
C LEU A 158 -8.86 13.67 3.50
N GLY A 159 -9.86 13.74 2.60
CA GLY A 159 -10.53 14.98 2.20
C GLY A 159 -10.01 15.63 0.91
N GLY A 160 -8.96 15.08 0.30
CA GLY A 160 -8.40 15.54 -0.98
C GLY A 160 -8.57 14.54 -2.14
N GLY A 161 -9.22 13.40 -1.90
CA GLY A 161 -9.32 12.31 -2.87
C GLY A 161 -7.99 11.63 -3.16
N THR A 162 -7.92 10.95 -4.31
CA THR A 162 -6.70 10.34 -4.85
C THR A 162 -5.96 11.32 -5.76
N ARG A 163 -4.67 11.54 -5.51
CA ARG A 163 -3.76 12.23 -6.44
C ARG A 163 -2.97 11.24 -7.24
N ILE A 164 -2.68 11.59 -8.48
CA ILE A 164 -1.94 10.75 -9.43
C ILE A 164 -0.72 11.53 -9.92
N PHE A 165 0.42 10.87 -9.88
CA PHE A 165 1.71 11.38 -10.27
C PHE A 165 2.30 10.44 -11.32
N ALA A 166 2.38 10.91 -12.57
CA ALA A 166 3.01 10.16 -13.65
C ALA A 166 4.53 10.23 -13.50
N ASN A 167 5.22 9.11 -13.61
CA ASN A 167 6.68 9.05 -13.59
C ASN A 167 7.20 9.37 -14.99
N GLU A 168 7.83 10.53 -15.19
CA GLU A 168 8.45 10.91 -16.47
C GLU A 168 9.82 10.21 -16.68
N GLY A 169 10.03 9.10 -15.97
CA GLY A 169 11.23 8.30 -15.93
C GLY A 169 12.18 8.67 -14.79
N ARG A 170 12.92 7.65 -14.31
CA ARG A 170 13.99 7.77 -13.31
C ARG A 170 13.57 8.40 -11.99
N GLY A 171 12.30 8.25 -11.60
CA GLY A 171 11.78 8.74 -10.32
C GLY A 171 11.48 10.24 -10.30
N HIS A 172 11.28 10.87 -11.46
CA HIS A 172 10.79 12.24 -11.56
C HIS A 172 9.31 12.23 -11.88
N PHE A 173 8.49 12.83 -11.01
CA PHE A 173 7.05 12.72 -11.17
C PHE A 173 6.39 14.06 -11.51
N GLN A 174 5.41 14.00 -12.40
CA GLN A 174 4.48 15.07 -12.71
C GLN A 174 3.11 14.75 -12.14
N GLU A 175 2.52 15.67 -11.38
CA GLU A 175 1.13 15.49 -10.96
C GLU A 175 0.18 15.65 -12.15
N ILE A 176 -0.65 14.63 -12.36
CA ILE A 176 -1.61 14.55 -13.48
C ILE A 176 -3.05 14.35 -13.00
N THR A 177 -3.33 14.49 -11.69
CA THR A 177 -4.66 14.29 -11.07
C THR A 177 -5.83 14.90 -11.86
N ASP A 178 -5.69 16.16 -12.31
CA ASP A 178 -6.72 16.84 -13.10
C ASP A 178 -6.87 16.25 -14.51
N ARG A 179 -5.74 15.97 -15.17
CA ARG A 179 -5.71 15.39 -16.51
C ARG A 179 -6.30 13.98 -16.52
N ALA A 180 -6.08 13.22 -15.46
CA ALA A 180 -6.63 11.89 -15.24
C ALA A 180 -8.13 11.91 -14.86
N GLY A 181 -8.70 13.07 -14.53
CA GLY A 181 -10.13 13.21 -14.25
C GLY A 181 -10.60 12.62 -12.91
N VAL A 182 -9.68 12.31 -11.99
CA VAL A 182 -10.00 11.66 -10.71
C VAL A 182 -10.10 12.63 -9.52
N ARG A 183 -9.96 13.95 -9.76
CA ARG A 183 -9.99 14.95 -8.69
C ARG A 183 -11.29 14.84 -7.88
N SER A 184 -11.14 14.67 -6.58
CA SER A 184 -12.24 14.52 -5.63
C SER A 184 -11.94 15.26 -4.33
N ARG A 185 -12.95 15.38 -3.46
CA ARG A 185 -12.82 15.86 -2.07
C ARG A 185 -13.23 14.80 -1.06
N THR A 186 -13.33 13.55 -1.51
CA THR A 186 -13.69 12.42 -0.65
C THR A 186 -12.54 12.04 0.28
N GLY A 187 -12.86 11.39 1.39
CA GLY A 187 -11.86 10.77 2.26
C GLY A 187 -11.44 9.42 1.67
N SER A 188 -10.51 9.42 0.73
CA SER A 188 -10.02 8.17 0.14
C SER A 188 -9.12 7.45 1.14
N MET A 189 -9.29 6.14 1.29
CA MET A 189 -8.65 5.34 2.35
C MET A 189 -7.78 4.21 1.82
N SER A 190 -8.16 3.62 0.69
CA SER A 190 -7.43 2.51 0.09
C SER A 190 -7.75 2.39 -1.39
N MET A 191 -6.76 1.95 -2.15
CA MET A 191 -6.86 1.70 -3.58
C MET A 191 -6.60 0.22 -3.90
N ALA A 192 -7.22 -0.25 -4.98
CA ALA A 192 -6.84 -1.47 -5.67
C ALA A 192 -6.81 -1.20 -7.17
N LEU A 193 -5.78 -1.73 -7.84
CA LEU A 193 -5.65 -1.67 -9.29
C LEU A 193 -5.68 -3.09 -9.87
N ALA A 194 -6.43 -3.28 -10.95
CA ALA A 194 -6.49 -4.52 -11.70
C ALA A 194 -7.10 -4.25 -13.09
N ASP A 195 -6.75 -5.04 -14.08
CA ASP A 195 -7.47 -5.11 -15.35
C ASP A 195 -8.72 -5.98 -15.16
N VAL A 196 -9.86 -5.36 -14.81
CA VAL A 196 -11.08 -6.07 -14.42
C VAL A 196 -11.91 -6.48 -15.63
N ASP A 197 -11.85 -5.71 -16.71
CA ASP A 197 -12.58 -5.99 -17.95
C ASP A 197 -11.78 -6.75 -19.02
N GLY A 198 -10.47 -6.89 -18.82
CA GLY A 198 -9.57 -7.67 -19.67
C GLY A 198 -9.11 -6.91 -20.92
N ASP A 199 -9.14 -5.57 -20.90
CA ASP A 199 -8.72 -4.74 -22.03
C ASP A 199 -7.21 -4.45 -22.06
N GLY A 200 -6.49 -4.88 -21.01
CA GLY A 200 -5.04 -4.70 -20.88
C GLY A 200 -4.65 -3.38 -20.21
N THR A 201 -5.59 -2.57 -19.74
CA THR A 201 -5.34 -1.37 -18.93
C THR A 201 -5.72 -1.60 -17.47
N LEU A 202 -5.10 -0.85 -16.54
CA LEU A 202 -5.45 -0.98 -15.12
C LEU A 202 -6.69 -0.14 -14.79
N ASP A 203 -7.70 -0.77 -14.21
CA ASP A 203 -8.80 -0.10 -13.55
C ASP A 203 -8.43 0.31 -12.12
N LEU A 204 -8.87 1.49 -11.69
CA LEU A 204 -8.70 1.99 -10.33
C LEU A 204 -10.00 1.87 -9.52
N TYR A 205 -9.94 1.12 -8.41
CA TYR A 205 -10.99 1.10 -7.39
C TYR A 205 -10.53 1.84 -6.13
N VAL A 206 -11.29 2.86 -5.71
CA VAL A 206 -11.01 3.65 -4.50
C VAL A 206 -12.10 3.46 -3.46
N ALA A 207 -11.73 2.97 -2.28
CA ALA A 207 -12.64 2.92 -1.14
C ALA A 207 -12.59 4.24 -0.37
N ASN A 208 -13.75 4.89 -0.26
CA ASN A 208 -13.88 6.15 0.46
C ASN A 208 -14.53 5.95 1.83
N PHE A 209 -14.06 6.74 2.77
CA PHE A 209 -14.68 6.98 4.06
C PHE A 209 -14.96 8.47 4.22
N ARG A 210 -15.74 8.82 5.25
CA ARG A 210 -15.99 10.24 5.56
C ARG A 210 -14.67 10.92 5.94
N ALA A 211 -14.48 12.15 5.45
CA ALA A 211 -13.28 12.94 5.77
C ALA A 211 -13.36 13.52 7.19
N ASP A 212 -14.55 13.94 7.60
CA ASP A 212 -14.88 14.56 8.87
C ASP A 212 -16.22 14.04 9.42
N THR A 213 -16.58 14.47 10.62
CA THR A 213 -17.89 14.23 11.25
C THR A 213 -18.36 15.46 12.00
N ILE A 214 -19.67 15.58 12.26
CA ILE A 214 -20.20 16.65 13.13
C ILE A 214 -19.65 16.61 14.57
N ARG A 215 -19.04 15.49 14.98
CA ARG A 215 -18.37 15.37 16.29
C ARG A 215 -16.98 16.00 16.29
N ASP A 216 -16.44 16.24 15.10
CA ASP A 216 -15.15 16.85 14.82
C ASP A 216 -15.28 18.39 14.68
N GLU A 217 -16.52 18.92 14.71
CA GLU A 217 -16.84 20.35 14.65
C GLU A 217 -17.22 20.91 16.04
N PRO A 218 -16.27 21.41 16.86
CA PRO A 218 -16.58 21.95 18.18
C PRO A 218 -17.45 23.21 18.15
N THR A 219 -17.65 23.82 16.97
CA THR A 219 -18.46 25.03 16.77
C THR A 219 -19.84 24.76 16.18
N THR A 220 -20.25 23.50 16.00
CA THR A 220 -21.56 23.20 15.41
C THR A 220 -22.69 23.82 16.24
N LYS A 221 -23.56 24.60 15.60
CA LYS A 221 -24.76 25.17 16.20
C LYS A 221 -26.00 24.50 15.63
N PHE A 222 -26.88 24.05 16.51
CA PHE A 222 -28.18 23.50 16.14
C PHE A 222 -29.26 24.52 16.47
N HIS A 223 -30.07 24.88 15.48
CA HIS A 223 -31.35 25.52 15.73
C HIS A 223 -32.45 24.46 15.71
N GLY A 224 -33.32 24.51 16.71
CA GLY A 224 -34.43 23.58 16.82
C GLY A 224 -35.70 24.30 17.21
N GLU A 225 -36.82 23.74 16.76
CA GLU A 225 -38.17 24.21 17.04
C GLU A 225 -39.03 23.07 17.57
N MET A 226 -40.08 23.42 18.31
CA MET A 226 -41.09 22.46 18.73
C MET A 226 -42.17 22.35 17.65
N ILE A 227 -42.23 21.22 16.96
CA ILE A 227 -43.27 20.93 15.96
C ILE A 227 -44.14 19.80 16.50
N ASN A 228 -45.42 20.08 16.74
CA ASN A 228 -46.40 19.14 17.29
C ASN A 228 -45.96 18.46 18.61
N GLY A 229 -45.27 19.19 19.48
CA GLY A 229 -44.79 18.66 20.77
C GLY A 229 -43.50 17.84 20.67
N HIS A 230 -42.89 17.74 19.50
CA HIS A 230 -41.59 17.11 19.30
C HIS A 230 -40.53 18.17 19.01
N ALA A 231 -39.37 18.05 19.65
CA ALA A 231 -38.20 18.85 19.30
C ALA A 231 -37.68 18.39 17.94
N VAL A 232 -37.65 19.31 16.98
CA VAL A 232 -37.15 19.08 15.62
C VAL A 232 -36.00 20.04 15.37
N ILE A 233 -34.85 19.53 14.93
CA ILE A 233 -33.75 20.36 14.46
C ILE A 233 -34.15 20.95 13.11
N THR A 234 -34.20 22.27 13.01
CA THR A 234 -34.64 22.98 11.81
C THR A 234 -33.45 23.38 10.94
N THR A 235 -32.33 23.81 11.54
CA THR A 235 -31.10 24.13 10.81
C THR A 235 -29.83 23.79 11.61
N ILE A 236 -28.71 23.62 10.90
CA ILE A 236 -27.38 23.34 11.46
C ILE A 236 -26.41 24.32 10.80
N ASN A 237 -25.67 25.10 11.60
CA ASN A 237 -24.63 26.04 11.16
C ASN A 237 -25.06 27.24 10.28
N ASP A 238 -26.33 27.68 10.37
CA ASP A 238 -26.82 28.93 9.77
C ASP A 238 -26.50 30.19 10.60
#